data_AF-A0A1F9UGJ7-F1
#
_entry.id   AF-A0A1F9UGJ7-F1
#
_cell.length_a   1.000
_cell.length_b   1.000
_cell.length_c   1.000
_cell.angle_alpha   90.00
_cell.angle_beta   90.00
_cell.angle_gamma   90.00
#
_symmetry.space_group_name_H-M   'P 1'
#
loop_
_entity.id
_entity.type
_entity.pdbx_description
1 polymer ?
#
loop_
_entity_poly.entity_id
_entity_poly.type
_entity_poly.pdbx_seq_one_letter_code
_entity_poly.pdbx_strand_id
1 'polypeptide(L)'
;MNAKTITLIGLAGLLAGCGGVKSRVKQGKVETTINQAPNRSDYVEAIGIGASNPELATETQRKALARDAAIVKAQYEMLSMIKGVELDGGVTVDRAMEVDSKLEARLKETIKGAEILKSEFTADNGCVVTLRLPKKRLEDMMGVRFR
;
A
#
# COMPACT_ATOMS: atom_id res chain seq x y z
N MET A 1 15.76 41.69 -47.19
CA MET A 1 15.22 40.33 -47.47
C MET A 1 16.21 39.32 -46.90
N ASN A 2 16.23 39.14 -45.57
CA ASN A 2 15.46 38.17 -44.75
C ASN A 2 15.74 36.70 -45.08
N ALA A 3 16.18 35.97 -44.03
CA ALA A 3 16.31 34.52 -43.83
C ALA A 3 17.77 34.17 -43.44
N LYS A 4 18.12 33.55 -42.31
CA LYS A 4 17.36 32.68 -41.40
C LYS A 4 17.91 32.80 -39.98
N THR A 5 17.04 33.17 -39.05
CA THR A 5 17.23 32.96 -37.61
C THR A 5 17.21 31.46 -37.36
N ILE A 6 18.32 30.88 -36.89
CA ILE A 6 18.38 29.48 -36.48
C ILE A 6 17.67 29.37 -35.13
N THR A 7 16.42 28.92 -35.20
CA THR A 7 15.57 28.63 -34.05
C THR A 7 16.17 27.47 -33.25
N LEU A 8 16.60 27.75 -32.02
CA LEU A 8 16.81 26.77 -30.95
C LEU A 8 15.47 26.07 -30.67
N ILE A 9 15.29 24.85 -31.21
CA ILE A 9 14.17 24.00 -30.83
C ILE A 9 14.51 23.38 -29.47
N GLY A 10 13.81 23.88 -28.46
CA GLY A 10 13.94 23.51 -27.06
C GLY A 10 13.70 22.02 -26.81
N LEU A 11 14.68 21.41 -26.15
CA LEU A 11 14.60 20.12 -25.51
C LEU A 11 13.78 20.27 -24.22
N ALA A 12 12.45 20.27 -24.31
CA ALA A 12 11.58 20.30 -23.14
C ALA A 12 10.34 19.42 -23.38
N GLY A 13 10.36 18.20 -22.88
CA GLY A 13 9.20 17.31 -23.02
C GLY A 13 9.38 15.85 -22.64
N LEU A 14 10.38 15.47 -21.83
CA LEU A 14 10.31 14.20 -21.09
C LEU A 14 9.62 14.49 -19.76
N LEU A 15 8.29 14.65 -19.82
CA LEU A 15 7.46 14.62 -18.63
C LEU A 15 7.62 13.24 -18.01
N ALA A 16 8.36 13.20 -16.90
CA ALA A 16 8.46 12.07 -16.03
C ALA A 16 7.06 11.53 -15.73
N GLY A 17 6.76 10.35 -16.27
CA GLY A 17 5.63 9.55 -15.82
C GLY A 17 5.90 9.15 -14.37
N CYS A 18 5.48 9.98 -13.42
CA CYS A 18 5.47 9.63 -12.00
C CYS A 18 4.48 8.48 -11.81
N GLY A 19 4.97 7.24 -11.95
CA GLY A 19 4.28 6.00 -11.54
C GLY A 19 4.16 5.90 -10.01
N GLY A 20 3.87 7.01 -9.35
CA GLY A 20 3.75 7.12 -7.89
C GLY A 20 2.37 6.73 -7.39
N VAL A 21 2.32 6.33 -6.12
CA VAL A 21 1.06 6.02 -5.42
C VAL A 21 0.17 7.26 -5.36
N LYS A 22 -1.07 7.12 -5.83
CA LYS A 22 -2.10 8.17 -5.77
C LYS A 22 -2.28 8.62 -4.32
N SER A 23 -2.16 9.93 -4.10
CA SER A 23 -2.45 10.55 -2.80
C SER A 23 -3.88 10.29 -2.35
N ARG A 24 -4.04 9.95 -1.07
CA ARG A 24 -5.32 9.70 -0.41
C ARG A 24 -5.73 10.81 0.56
N VAL A 25 -4.87 11.80 0.73
CA VAL A 25 -5.12 12.98 1.56
C VAL A 25 -5.18 14.21 0.65
N LYS A 26 -6.33 14.90 0.65
CA LYS A 26 -6.55 16.14 -0.10
C LYS A 26 -6.98 17.23 0.85
N GLN A 27 -6.32 18.39 0.76
CA GLN A 27 -6.60 19.54 1.63
C GLN A 27 -6.59 19.16 3.12
N GLY A 28 -5.66 18.27 3.52
CA GLY A 28 -5.52 17.82 4.90
C GLY A 28 -6.58 16.83 5.38
N LYS A 29 -7.46 16.31 4.50
CA LYS A 29 -8.49 15.32 4.86
C LYS A 29 -8.36 14.07 4.00
N VAL A 30 -8.76 12.93 4.55
CA VAL A 30 -8.87 11.70 3.77
C VAL A 30 -9.95 11.86 2.71
N GLU A 31 -9.73 11.33 1.50
CA GLU A 31 -10.76 11.27 0.47
C GLU A 31 -12.05 10.62 1.02
N THR A 32 -13.22 11.19 0.70
CA THR A 32 -14.53 10.68 1.13
C THR A 32 -14.85 9.30 0.57
N THR A 33 -14.18 8.92 -0.52
CA THR A 33 -14.31 7.62 -1.16
C THR A 33 -12.91 7.09 -1.45
N ILE A 34 -12.55 5.99 -0.79
CA ILE A 34 -11.28 5.30 -1.02
C ILE A 34 -11.59 3.98 -1.68
N ASN A 35 -11.24 3.87 -2.97
CA ASN A 35 -11.23 2.59 -3.64
C ASN A 35 -9.93 1.87 -3.31
N GLN A 36 -10.05 0.79 -2.55
CA GLN A 36 -8.99 -0.19 -2.35
C GLN A 36 -9.12 -1.22 -3.47
N ALA A 37 -8.39 -1.01 -4.57
CA ALA A 37 -8.27 -2.02 -5.62
C ALA A 37 -7.20 -3.02 -5.17
N PRO A 38 -7.56 -4.24 -4.71
CA PRO A 38 -6.63 -5.17 -4.07
C PRO A 38 -5.52 -5.65 -5.00
N ASN A 39 -5.80 -5.61 -6.31
CA ASN A 39 -5.13 -6.44 -7.28
C ASN A 39 -4.55 -5.58 -8.42
N ARG A 40 -3.32 -5.12 -8.23
CA ARG A 40 -2.44 -4.80 -9.37
C ARG A 40 -1.86 -6.14 -9.85
N SER A 41 -1.54 -6.27 -11.14
CA SER A 41 -1.09 -7.55 -11.74
C SER A 41 -0.06 -8.30 -10.87
N ASP A 42 0.89 -7.56 -10.29
CA ASP A 42 2.06 -8.15 -9.62
C ASP A 42 2.13 -7.91 -8.11
N TYR A 43 1.18 -7.15 -7.55
CA TYR A 43 1.23 -6.72 -6.14
C TYR A 43 -0.13 -6.76 -5.46
N VAL A 44 -0.10 -7.09 -4.17
CA VAL A 44 -1.19 -6.83 -3.24
C VAL A 44 -0.92 -5.49 -2.56
N GLU A 45 -1.86 -4.55 -2.69
CA GLU A 45 -1.79 -3.24 -2.04
C GLU A 45 -2.90 -3.10 -1.00
N ALA A 46 -2.54 -2.63 0.20
CA ALA A 46 -3.47 -2.43 1.28
C ALA A 46 -3.36 -1.01 1.84
N ILE A 47 -4.50 -0.46 2.25
CA ILE A 47 -4.58 0.87 2.83
C ILE A 47 -5.00 0.73 4.29
N GLY A 48 -4.35 1.48 5.16
CA GLY A 48 -4.73 1.59 6.57
C GLY A 48 -4.82 3.05 6.98
N ILE A 49 -5.77 3.34 7.87
CA ILE A 49 -6.00 4.67 8.42
C ILE A 49 -5.87 4.57 9.93
N GLY A 50 -5.04 5.44 10.51
CA GLY A 50 -4.88 5.58 11.95
C GLY A 50 -5.35 6.96 12.38
N ALA A 51 -6.25 6.98 13.36
CA ALA A 51 -6.73 8.22 13.96
C ALA A 51 -5.69 8.80 14.93
N SER A 52 -5.70 10.13 15.07
CA SER A 52 -4.91 10.80 16.09
C SER A 52 -5.52 10.63 17.48
N ASN A 53 -4.69 10.52 18.52
CA ASN A 53 -5.15 10.62 19.90
C ASN A 53 -4.96 12.06 20.43
N PRO A 54 -6.04 12.82 20.67
CA PRO A 54 -5.94 14.20 21.14
C PRO A 54 -5.35 14.32 22.57
N GLU A 55 -5.35 13.25 23.36
CA GLU A 55 -4.80 13.24 24.73
C GLU A 55 -3.27 13.28 24.77
N LEU A 56 -2.59 12.98 23.65
CA LEU A 56 -1.14 13.02 23.57
C LEU A 56 -0.65 14.48 23.44
N ALA A 57 0.33 14.85 24.27
CA ALA A 57 0.80 16.23 24.42
C ALA A 57 1.37 16.82 23.11
N THR A 58 2.24 16.07 22.44
CA THR A 58 2.97 16.60 21.28
C THR A 58 2.40 16.13 19.96
N GLU A 59 2.52 16.97 18.93
CA GLU A 59 2.16 16.61 17.56
C GLU A 59 2.95 15.40 17.06
N THR A 60 4.24 15.31 17.43
CA THR A 60 5.09 14.16 17.09
C THR A 60 4.54 12.85 17.66
N GLN A 61 4.14 12.82 18.93
CA GLN A 61 3.54 11.62 19.54
C GLN A 61 2.22 11.25 18.84
N ARG A 62 1.38 12.24 18.55
CA ARG A 62 0.11 12.06 17.84
C ARG A 62 0.30 11.45 16.46
N LYS A 63 1.21 12.01 15.67
CA LYS A 63 1.54 11.52 14.33
C LYS A 63 2.20 10.15 14.35
N ALA A 64 3.12 9.90 15.29
CA ALA A 64 3.75 8.60 15.46
C ALA A 64 2.71 7.50 15.73
N LEU A 65 1.85 7.71 16.73
CA LEU A 65 0.79 6.75 17.07
C LEU A 65 -0.18 6.53 15.90
N ALA A 66 -0.62 7.61 15.24
CA ALA A 66 -1.51 7.52 14.09
C ALA A 66 -0.87 6.72 12.94
N ARG A 67 0.42 6.92 12.67
CA ARG A 67 1.15 6.17 11.64
C ARG A 67 1.27 4.69 11.98
N ASP A 68 1.59 4.36 13.23
CA ASP A 68 1.70 2.96 13.67
C ASP A 68 0.35 2.25 13.59
N ALA A 69 -0.72 2.90 14.03
CA ALA A 69 -2.08 2.39 13.88
C ALA A 69 -2.47 2.18 12.40
N ALA A 70 -2.11 3.12 11.52
CA ALA A 70 -2.34 3.00 10.09
C ALA A 70 -1.57 1.82 9.47
N ILE A 71 -0.32 1.57 9.88
CA ILE A 71 0.46 0.40 9.44
C ILE A 71 -0.22 -0.89 9.87
N VAL A 72 -0.59 -1.02 11.15
CA VAL A 72 -1.25 -2.23 11.67
C VAL A 72 -2.57 -2.47 10.94
N LYS A 73 -3.37 -1.42 10.71
CA LYS A 73 -4.61 -1.54 9.94
C LYS A 73 -4.35 -2.01 8.51
N ALA A 74 -3.35 -1.44 7.83
CA ALA A 74 -3.00 -1.84 6.47
C ALA A 74 -2.52 -3.31 6.42
N GLN A 75 -1.75 -3.77 7.41
CA GLN A 75 -1.32 -5.17 7.53
C GLN A 75 -2.52 -6.10 7.72
N TYR A 76 -3.50 -5.70 8.55
CA TYR A 76 -4.73 -6.45 8.74
C TYR A 76 -5.53 -6.57 7.45
N GLU A 77 -5.76 -5.46 6.74
CA GLU A 77 -6.46 -5.47 5.45
C GLU A 77 -5.73 -6.34 4.42
N MET A 78 -4.39 -6.26 4.37
CA MET A 78 -3.57 -7.10 3.49
C MET A 78 -3.78 -8.59 3.79
N LEU A 79 -3.76 -8.97 5.06
CA LEU A 79 -4.00 -10.35 5.48
C LEU A 79 -5.39 -10.82 5.04
N SER A 80 -6.43 -10.02 5.27
CA SER A 80 -7.80 -10.32 4.87
C SER A 80 -7.93 -10.51 3.36
N MET A 81 -7.29 -9.64 2.56
CA MET A 81 -7.29 -9.78 1.10
C MET A 81 -6.57 -11.05 0.65
N ILE A 82 -5.41 -11.37 1.23
CA ILE A 82 -4.63 -12.56 0.85
C ILE A 82 -5.37 -13.85 1.24
N LYS A 83 -6.03 -13.90 2.39
CA LYS A 83 -6.83 -15.05 2.83
C LYS A 83 -7.91 -15.44 1.82
N GLY A 84 -8.50 -14.46 1.14
CA GLY A 84 -9.52 -14.68 0.11
C GLY A 84 -8.99 -15.09 -1.27
N VAL A 85 -7.67 -15.14 -1.48
CA VAL A 85 -7.08 -15.51 -2.78
C VAL A 85 -7.23 -17.01 -3.02
N GLU A 86 -7.65 -17.39 -4.22
CA GLU A 86 -7.65 -18.77 -4.70
C GLU A 86 -6.24 -19.19 -5.14
N LEU A 87 -5.84 -20.38 -4.71
CA LEU A 87 -4.59 -21.03 -5.07
C LEU A 87 -4.79 -22.01 -6.23
N ASP A 88 -3.71 -22.30 -6.95
CA ASP A 88 -3.64 -23.43 -7.86
C ASP A 88 -4.01 -24.74 -7.12
N GLY A 89 -5.13 -25.35 -7.54
CA GLY A 89 -5.76 -26.48 -6.84
C GLY A 89 -7.19 -26.22 -6.36
N GLY A 90 -7.71 -24.98 -6.52
CA GLY A 90 -9.11 -24.64 -6.24
C GLY A 90 -9.42 -24.47 -4.75
N VAL A 91 -8.39 -24.23 -3.93
CA VAL A 91 -8.49 -24.00 -2.48
C VAL A 91 -8.09 -22.57 -2.17
N THR A 92 -8.71 -21.93 -1.19
CA THR A 92 -8.33 -20.57 -0.75
C THR A 92 -7.14 -20.60 0.20
N VAL A 93 -6.42 -19.48 0.32
CA VAL A 93 -5.33 -19.34 1.31
C VAL A 93 -5.85 -19.59 2.72
N ASP A 94 -7.05 -19.09 3.06
CA ASP A 94 -7.65 -19.30 4.39
C ASP A 94 -7.81 -20.80 4.71
N ARG A 95 -8.30 -21.60 3.75
CA ARG A 95 -8.43 -23.05 3.92
C ARG A 95 -7.08 -23.76 3.99
N ALA A 96 -6.06 -23.29 3.26
CA ALA A 96 -4.71 -23.82 3.37
C ALA A 96 -4.11 -23.58 4.78
N MET A 97 -4.43 -22.44 5.41
CA MET A 97 -3.96 -22.10 6.76
C MET A 97 -4.58 -22.98 7.85
N GLU A 98 -5.79 -23.51 7.64
CA GLU A 98 -6.42 -24.46 8.57
C GLU A 98 -5.67 -25.80 8.64
N VAL A 99 -4.96 -26.17 7.57
CA VAL A 99 -4.20 -27.42 7.47
C VAL A 99 -2.74 -27.23 7.90
N ASP A 100 -2.13 -26.07 7.62
CA ASP A 100 -0.75 -25.74 8.04
C ASP A 100 -0.73 -24.52 8.98
N SER A 101 -0.69 -24.77 10.30
CA SER A 101 -0.56 -23.70 11.30
C SER A 101 0.72 -22.87 11.18
N LYS A 102 1.80 -23.40 10.57
CA LYS A 102 3.03 -22.64 10.32
C LYS A 102 2.89 -21.69 9.12
N LEU A 103 1.92 -21.93 8.24
CA LEU A 103 1.63 -21.03 7.12
C LEU A 103 1.12 -19.68 7.62
N GLU A 104 0.26 -19.68 8.64
CA GLU A 104 -0.25 -18.44 9.23
C GLU A 104 0.86 -17.56 9.81
N ALA A 105 1.79 -18.16 10.56
CA ALA A 105 2.92 -17.44 11.14
C ALA A 105 3.80 -16.81 10.05
N ARG A 106 4.18 -17.60 9.04
CA ARG A 106 5.00 -17.17 7.89
C ARG A 106 4.31 -16.06 7.08
N LEU A 107 3.00 -16.18 6.87
CA LEU A 107 2.21 -15.16 6.18
C LEU A 107 2.19 -13.83 6.95
N LYS A 108 1.94 -13.88 8.26
CA LYS A 108 1.97 -12.69 9.12
C LYS A 108 3.35 -12.03 9.12
N GLU A 109 4.43 -12.81 9.19
CA GLU A 109 5.80 -12.30 9.10
C GLU A 109 6.08 -11.64 7.74
N THR A 110 5.62 -12.25 6.66
CA THR A 110 5.78 -11.70 5.30
C THR A 110 5.02 -10.38 5.13
N ILE A 111 3.79 -10.29 5.65
CA ILE A 111 2.98 -9.06 5.64
C ILE A 111 3.62 -7.96 6.50
N LYS A 112 4.20 -8.31 7.66
CA LYS A 112 4.95 -7.33 8.48
C LYS A 112 6.13 -6.73 7.72
N GLY A 113 6.74 -7.50 6.82
CA GLY A 113 7.80 -7.06 5.92
C GLY A 113 7.34 -6.46 4.59
N ALA A 114 6.06 -6.09 4.46
CA ALA A 114 5.54 -5.37 3.30
C ALA A 114 6.12 -3.95 3.20
N GLU A 115 6.29 -3.46 1.97
CA GLU A 115 6.85 -2.15 1.70
C GLU A 115 5.83 -1.06 2.03
N ILE A 116 6.26 -0.04 2.79
CA ILE A 116 5.48 1.20 2.99
C ILE A 116 5.72 2.10 1.79
N LEU A 117 4.77 2.12 0.84
CA LEU A 117 4.89 2.99 -0.32
C LEU A 117 4.64 4.46 0.00
N LYS A 118 3.73 4.71 0.94
CA LYS A 118 3.30 6.07 1.29
C LYS A 118 2.77 6.15 2.71
N SER A 119 3.12 7.23 3.41
CA SER A 119 2.49 7.67 4.65
C SER A 119 2.07 9.13 4.46
N GLU A 120 0.79 9.44 4.63
CA GLU A 120 0.24 10.78 4.42
C GLU A 120 -0.48 11.22 5.69
N PHE A 121 -0.06 12.35 6.27
CA PHE A 121 -0.71 12.91 7.45
C PHE A 121 -1.85 13.84 7.05
N THR A 122 -2.95 13.76 7.80
CA THR A 122 -4.06 14.69 7.73
C THR A 122 -3.82 15.91 8.65
N ALA A 123 -4.59 16.97 8.46
CA ALA A 123 -4.48 18.22 9.23
C ALA A 123 -4.82 18.02 10.72
N ASP A 124 -5.61 17.01 11.05
CA ASP A 124 -5.96 16.58 12.41
C ASP A 124 -4.96 15.58 13.00
N ASN A 125 -3.78 15.41 12.39
CA ASN A 125 -2.70 14.50 12.81
C ASN A 125 -3.04 13.00 12.71
N GLY A 126 -4.08 12.63 11.98
CA GLY A 126 -4.28 11.26 11.52
C GLY A 126 -3.28 10.87 10.43
N CYS A 127 -3.21 9.59 10.08
CA CYS A 127 -2.30 9.08 9.05
C CYS A 127 -3.00 8.06 8.15
N VAL A 128 -2.73 8.14 6.85
CA VAL A 128 -3.09 7.12 5.86
C VAL A 128 -1.80 6.47 5.37
N VAL A 129 -1.73 5.14 5.44
CA VAL A 129 -0.60 4.34 4.99
C VAL A 129 -1.02 3.43 3.85
N THR A 130 -0.20 3.35 2.81
CA THR A 130 -0.34 2.35 1.74
C THR A 130 0.82 1.36 1.82
N LEU A 131 0.49 0.10 2.02
CA LEU A 131 1.43 -1.02 1.98
C LEU A 131 1.37 -1.73 0.63
N ARG A 132 2.48 -2.34 0.23
CA ARG A 132 2.58 -3.18 -0.95
C ARG A 132 3.38 -4.44 -0.66
N LEU A 133 2.90 -5.55 -1.20
CA LEU A 133 3.62 -6.82 -1.17
C LEU A 133 3.61 -7.46 -2.56
N PRO A 134 4.77 -7.84 -3.13
CA PRO A 134 4.82 -8.55 -4.39
C PRO A 134 4.13 -9.92 -4.27
N LYS A 135 3.25 -10.25 -5.21
CA LYS A 135 2.59 -11.57 -5.25
C LYS A 135 3.60 -12.70 -5.33
N LYS A 136 4.65 -12.53 -6.13
CA LYS A 136 5.74 -13.51 -6.24
C LYS A 136 6.36 -13.86 -4.88
N ARG A 137 6.52 -12.88 -3.99
CA ARG A 137 7.04 -13.13 -2.63
C ARG A 137 6.08 -13.98 -1.79
N LEU A 138 4.77 -13.80 -1.98
CA LEU A 138 3.74 -14.63 -1.35
C LEU A 138 3.75 -16.05 -1.92
N GLU A 139 3.79 -16.19 -3.24
CA GLU A 139 3.90 -17.47 -3.95
C GLU A 139 5.13 -18.27 -3.53
N ASP A 140 6.31 -17.62 -3.54
CA ASP A 140 7.59 -18.21 -3.11
C ASP A 140 7.54 -18.67 -1.65
N MET A 141 6.91 -17.89 -0.76
CA MET A 141 6.74 -18.24 0.66
C MET A 141 5.83 -19.45 0.85
N MET A 142 4.76 -19.56 0.05
CA MET A 142 3.75 -20.62 0.16
C MET A 142 4.10 -21.87 -0.65
N GLY A 143 5.00 -21.78 -1.62
CA GLY A 143 5.26 -22.85 -2.58
C GLY A 143 4.08 -23.14 -3.50
N VAL A 144 3.25 -22.12 -3.79
CA VAL A 144 2.04 -22.22 -4.64
C VAL A 144 2.01 -21.07 -5.63
N ARG A 145 1.15 -21.15 -6.65
CA ARG A 145 0.86 -20.02 -7.53
C ARG A 145 -0.57 -19.52 -7.32
N PHE A 146 -0.72 -18.21 -7.48
CA PHE A 146 -2.02 -17.56 -7.47
C PHE A 146 -2.69 -17.70 -8.83
N ARG A 147 -4.00 -17.87 -8.79
CA ARG A 147 -4.84 -17.96 -9.99
C ARG A 147 -5.17 -16.60 -10.59
#